data_AF-A0A932KI36-F1
#
_entry.id   AF-A0A932KI36-F1
#
_cell.length_a   1.000
_cell.length_b   1.000
_cell.length_c   1.000
_cell.angle_alpha   90.00
_cell.angle_beta   90.00
_cell.angle_gamma   90.00
#
_symmetry.space_group_name_H-M   'P 1'
#
loop_
_entity.id
_entity.type
_entity.pdbx_description
1 polymer ?
#
loop_
_entity_poly.entity_id
_entity_poly.type
_entity_poly.pdbx_seq_one_letter_code
_entity_poly.pdbx_strand_id
1 'polypeptide(L)' 'SALFEWIEVFYNRERLHQTLGYVSPMQYEENAVVP' A
#
# COMPACT_ATOMS: atom_id res chain seq x y z
N SER A 1 17.71 4.89 2.24
CA SER A 1 18.24 4.70 0.87
C SER A 1 17.15 5.08 -0.11
N ALA A 2 17.49 5.58 -1.30
CA ALA A 2 16.49 6.08 -2.26
C ALA A 2 15.48 5.00 -2.71
N LEU A 3 15.90 3.73 -2.76
CA LEU A 3 15.02 2.60 -3.13
C LEU A 3 13.91 2.37 -2.08
N PHE A 4 14.26 2.39 -0.80
CA PHE A 4 13.29 2.13 0.27
C PHE A 4 12.23 3.24 0.34
N GLU A 5 12.69 4.49 0.25
CA GLU A 5 11.80 5.66 0.17
C GLU A 5 10.88 5.57 -1.05
N TRP A 6 11.40 5.15 -2.22
CA TRP A 6 10.56 4.97 -3.39
C TRP A 6 9.51 3.86 -3.21
N ILE A 7 9.86 2.76 -2.55
CA ILE A 7 8.93 1.66 -2.28
C ILE A 7 7.77 2.12 -1.39
N GLU A 8 8.06 2.82 -0.30
CA GLU A 8 7.04 3.24 0.67
C GLU A 8 6.19 4.42 0.19
N VAL A 9 6.82 5.41 -0.46
CA VAL A 9 6.14 6.65 -0.85
C VAL A 9 5.39 6.49 -2.17
N PHE A 10 5.84 5.65 -3.08
CA PHE A 10 5.23 5.53 -4.41
C PHE A 10 4.70 4.12 -4.68
N TYR A 11 5.55 3.10 -4.61
CA TYR A 11 5.19 1.76 -5.08
C TYR A 11 4.04 1.12 -4.28
N ASN A 12 4.13 1.11 -2.96
CA ASN A 12 3.11 0.52 -2.08
C ASN A 12 1.77 1.27 -2.10
N ARG A 13 1.73 2.50 -2.65
CA ARG A 13 0.49 3.26 -2.79
C ARG A 13 -0.32 2.86 -4.02
N GLU A 14 0.35 2.48 -5.09
CA GLU A 14 -0.27 2.20 -6.38
C GLU A 14 -0.42 0.70 -6.69
N ARG A 15 0.45 -0.15 -6.12
CA ARG A 15 0.43 -1.58 -6.44
C ARG A 15 -0.84 -2.24 -5.93
N LEU A 16 -1.64 -2.82 -6.84
CA LEU A 16 -2.80 -3.62 -6.47
C LEU A 16 -2.42 -5.07 -6.14
N HIS A 17 -3.04 -5.61 -5.09
CA HIS A 17 -2.83 -7.00 -4.66
C HIS A 17 -4.14 -7.78 -4.72
N GLN A 18 -4.15 -8.90 -5.46
CA GLN A 18 -5.33 -9.78 -5.56
C GLN A 18 -5.75 -10.32 -4.19
N THR A 19 -4.79 -10.66 -3.34
CA THR A 19 -5.03 -11.17 -1.98
C THR A 19 -5.63 -10.12 -1.04
N LEU A 20 -5.47 -8.83 -1.34
CA LEU A 20 -6.09 -7.73 -0.59
C LEU A 20 -7.44 -7.29 -1.19
N GLY A 21 -7.94 -7.98 -2.22
CA GLY A 21 -9.18 -7.59 -2.91
C GLY A 21 -8.96 -6.50 -3.96
N TYR A 22 -7.80 -6.49 -4.61
CA TYR A 22 -7.41 -5.49 -5.62
C TYR A 22 -7.35 -4.05 -5.08
N VAL A 23 -6.82 -3.90 -3.86
CA VAL A 23 -6.43 -2.61 -3.28
C VAL A 23 -4.93 -2.59 -3.03
N SER A 24 -4.38 -1.39 -2.82
CA SER A 24 -2.98 -1.24 -2.46
C SER A 24 -2.71 -1.51 -0.98
N PRO A 25 -1.48 -1.87 -0.59
CA PRO A 25 -1.09 -2.02 0.81
C PRO A 25 -1.47 -0.82 1.68
N MET A 26 -1.24 0.40 1.19
CA MET A 26 -1.64 1.62 1.89
C MET A 26 -3.16 1.69 2.10
N GLN A 27 -3.95 1.44 1.05
CA GLN A 27 -5.42 1.44 1.16
C GLN A 27 -5.94 0.36 2.10
N TYR A 28 -5.29 -0.81 2.13
CA TYR A 28 -5.64 -1.88 3.04
C TYR A 28 -5.42 -1.46 4.50
N GLU A 29 -4.28 -0.84 4.81
CA GLU A 29 -4.00 -0.31 6.15
C GLU A 29 -4.96 0.82 6.55
N GLU A 30 -5.25 1.76 5.65
CA GLU A 30 -6.23 2.83 5.90
C GLU A 30 -7.63 2.29 6.22
N ASN A 31 -8.08 1.25 5.49
CA ASN A 31 -9.36 0.59 5.74
C ASN A 31 -9.37 -0.29 7.00
N ALA A 32 -8.21 -0.75 7.47
CA ALA A 32 -8.11 -1.55 8.69
C ALA A 32 -8.14 -0.70 9.98
N VAL A 33 -7.91 0.62 9.88
CA VAL A 33 -7.74 1.54 11.02
C VAL A 33 -9.06 2.27 11.39
N VAL A 34 -10.21 1.84 10.87
CA VAL A 34 -11.50 2.39 11.31
C VAL A 34 -11.88 1.81 12.70
N PRO A 35 -12.22 2.64 13.71
CA PRO A 35 -12.87 2.17 14.94
C PRO A 35 -14.26 1.57 14.68
#